data_AF-A0A1C6QQF8-F1
#
_entry.id   AF-A0A1C6QQF8-F1
#
_cell.length_a   1.000
_cell.length_b   1.000
_cell.length_c   1.000
_cell.angle_alpha   90.00
_cell.angle_beta   90.00
_cell.angle_gamma   90.00
#
_symmetry.space_group_name_H-M   'P 1'
#
loop_
_entity.id
_entity.type
_entity.pdbx_description
1 polymer ?
#
loop_
_entity_poly.entity_id
_entity_poly.type
_entity_poly.pdbx_seq_one_letter_code
_entity_poly.pdbx_strand_id
1 'polypeptide(L)'
;MSIELPGEVIWIMDLMGLEWPDIDEDELRAWAGHVREFGQGLAEGHSGLDSVLKGLADGYEGASYDALLNRWNKASGEHHTVLTNCCDVLATALEVTATGVVVAKGVVIAQLVITAVEIAAAAAATVATLGIAAAAEAAAIEIGKRIIREIIQEIEDVLIAELVSMAIEPFQAEIEKAMSGLVFKGVDAALGAAGGAA
;
A
#
# COMPACT_ATOMS: atom_id res chain seq x y z
N MET A 1 -1.63 15.08 -8.14
CA MET A 1 -2.64 15.19 -9.21
C MET A 1 -2.66 13.83 -9.86
N SER A 2 -3.80 13.15 -9.83
CA SER A 2 -4.02 11.87 -10.52
C SER A 2 -3.63 12.01 -12.00
N ILE A 3 -3.05 10.94 -12.56
CA ILE A 3 -2.76 10.92 -13.98
C ILE A 3 -4.02 10.50 -14.74
N GLU A 4 -4.53 11.46 -15.50
CA GLU A 4 -5.63 11.27 -16.44
C GLU A 4 -5.12 11.02 -17.86
N LEU A 5 -5.94 10.32 -18.64
CA LEU A 5 -5.65 10.04 -20.04
C LEU A 5 -5.76 11.34 -20.87
N PRO A 6 -4.70 11.73 -21.62
CA PRO A 6 -4.79 12.89 -22.51
C PRO A 6 -5.81 12.68 -23.62
N GLY A 7 -6.59 13.71 -23.93
CA GLY A 7 -7.67 13.65 -24.94
C GLY A 7 -7.20 13.23 -26.33
N GLU A 8 -5.94 13.53 -26.65
CA GLU A 8 -5.31 13.25 -27.94
C GLU A 8 -5.07 11.75 -28.20
N VAL A 9 -5.07 10.92 -27.16
CA VAL A 9 -4.80 9.47 -27.25
C VAL A 9 -5.99 8.58 -26.91
N ILE A 10 -7.13 9.15 -26.49
CA ILE A 10 -8.37 8.41 -26.19
C ILE A 10 -8.78 7.54 -27.38
N TRP A 11 -8.74 8.11 -28.59
CA TRP A 11 -9.15 7.42 -29.80
C TRP A 11 -8.28 6.18 -30.12
N ILE A 12 -7.00 6.17 -29.71
CA ILE A 12 -6.10 5.02 -29.87
C ILE A 12 -6.51 3.91 -28.90
N MET A 13 -6.83 4.28 -27.67
CA MET A 13 -7.24 3.33 -26.64
C MET A 13 -8.57 2.67 -27.00
N ASP A 14 -9.53 3.45 -27.51
CA ASP A 14 -10.81 2.98 -28.06
C ASP A 14 -10.59 2.06 -29.28
N LEU A 15 -9.69 2.45 -30.20
CA LEU A 15 -9.34 1.65 -31.36
C LEU A 15 -8.76 0.29 -30.98
N MET A 16 -7.96 0.24 -29.91
CA MET A 16 -7.41 -1.00 -29.39
C MET A 16 -8.39 -1.77 -28.49
N GLY A 17 -9.48 -1.15 -28.04
CA GLY A 17 -10.45 -1.73 -27.10
C GLY A 17 -9.81 -2.06 -25.76
N LEU A 18 -8.96 -1.15 -25.25
CA LEU A 18 -8.35 -1.24 -23.92
C LEU A 18 -9.03 -0.26 -22.98
N GLU A 19 -9.11 -0.62 -21.70
CA GLU A 19 -9.68 0.22 -20.65
C GLU A 19 -8.55 0.92 -19.88
N TRP A 20 -8.77 2.16 -19.47
CA TRP A 20 -7.79 2.92 -18.69
C TRP A 20 -7.83 2.46 -17.23
N PRO A 21 -6.66 2.23 -16.57
CA PRO A 21 -6.64 1.86 -15.17
C PRO A 21 -7.15 3.01 -14.28
N ASP A 22 -8.24 2.77 -13.55
CA ASP A 22 -8.93 3.74 -12.68
C ASP A 22 -8.35 3.83 -11.25
N ILE A 23 -7.04 3.58 -11.10
CA ILE A 23 -6.36 3.66 -9.80
C ILE A 23 -5.93 5.11 -9.56
N ASP A 24 -6.41 5.72 -8.47
CA ASP A 24 -5.99 7.08 -8.07
C ASP A 24 -4.74 7.02 -7.16
N GLU A 25 -3.62 7.51 -7.67
CA GLU A 25 -2.35 7.53 -6.94
C GLU A 25 -2.29 8.63 -5.88
N ASP A 26 -3.09 9.68 -6.03
CA ASP A 26 -3.25 10.69 -4.98
C ASP A 26 -4.05 10.12 -3.82
N GLU A 27 -5.09 9.32 -4.10
CA GLU A 27 -5.85 8.63 -3.05
C GLU A 27 -4.95 7.65 -2.30
N LEU A 28 -4.14 6.83 -3.00
CA LEU A 28 -3.16 5.95 -2.33
C LEU A 28 -2.19 6.73 -1.42
N ARG A 29 -1.73 7.91 -1.83
CA ARG A 29 -0.88 8.78 -1.00
C ARG A 29 -1.65 9.39 0.18
N ALA A 30 -2.91 9.75 -0.01
CA ALA A 30 -3.76 10.25 1.07
C ALA A 30 -3.96 9.18 2.15
N TRP A 31 -4.22 7.93 1.72
CA TRP A 31 -4.31 6.79 2.62
C TRP A 31 -3.00 6.53 3.36
N ALA A 32 -1.84 6.62 2.70
CA ALA A 32 -0.54 6.54 3.36
C ALA A 32 -0.40 7.62 4.45
N GLY A 33 -0.83 8.85 4.15
CA GLY A 33 -0.88 9.96 5.11
C GLY A 33 -1.72 9.64 6.35
N HIS A 34 -2.95 9.14 6.15
CA HIS A 34 -3.84 8.75 7.24
C HIS A 34 -3.26 7.63 8.11
N VAL A 35 -2.57 6.66 7.51
CA VAL A 35 -1.90 5.58 8.26
C VAL A 35 -0.76 6.13 9.11
N ARG A 36 0.07 7.05 8.58
CA ARG A 36 1.12 7.71 9.38
C ARG A 36 0.54 8.52 10.54
N GLU A 37 -0.51 9.30 10.27
CA GLU A 37 -1.17 10.12 11.30
C GLU A 37 -1.77 9.25 12.41
N PHE A 38 -2.37 8.11 12.06
CA PHE A 38 -2.84 7.14 13.03
C PHE A 38 -1.70 6.57 13.89
N GLY A 39 -0.58 6.17 13.26
CA GLY A 39 0.61 5.68 13.98
C GLY A 39 1.19 6.72 14.94
N GLN A 40 1.25 7.98 14.50
CA GLN A 40 1.72 9.11 15.32
C GLN A 40 0.77 9.38 16.49
N GLY A 41 -0.54 9.43 16.27
CA GLY A 41 -1.52 9.63 17.35
C GLY A 41 -1.44 8.53 18.42
N LEU A 42 -1.19 7.28 18.01
CA LEU A 42 -0.95 6.19 18.94
C LEU A 42 0.35 6.40 19.75
N ALA A 43 1.42 6.87 19.10
CA ALA A 43 2.68 7.22 19.76
C ALA A 43 2.55 8.34 20.78
N GLU A 44 1.84 9.39 20.43
CA GLU A 44 1.58 10.52 21.32
C GLU A 44 0.72 10.10 22.51
N GLY A 45 -0.37 9.36 22.29
CA GLY A 45 -1.23 8.86 23.35
C GLY A 45 -0.46 7.96 24.33
N HIS A 46 0.43 7.11 23.79
CA HIS A 46 1.30 6.25 24.59
C HIS A 46 2.28 7.06 25.45
N SER A 47 3.00 8.00 24.85
CA SER A 47 3.92 8.90 25.56
C SER A 47 3.19 9.73 26.63
N GLY A 48 1.97 10.17 26.34
CA GLY A 48 1.12 10.92 27.27
C GLY A 48 0.81 10.10 28.53
N LEU A 49 0.33 8.86 28.36
CA LEU A 49 0.07 7.94 29.48
C LEU A 49 1.33 7.62 30.29
N ASP A 50 2.47 7.41 29.62
CA ASP A 50 3.75 7.18 30.29
C ASP A 50 4.17 8.38 31.16
N SER A 51 3.98 9.60 30.65
CA SER A 51 4.26 10.83 31.42
C SER A 51 3.34 10.99 32.63
N VAL A 52 2.06 10.69 32.50
CA VAL A 52 1.07 10.76 33.60
C VAL A 52 1.42 9.74 34.69
N LEU A 53 1.78 8.51 34.30
CA LEU A 53 2.19 7.46 35.24
C LEU A 53 3.45 7.84 36.00
N LYS A 54 4.47 8.38 35.32
CA LYS A 54 5.69 8.87 35.97
C LYS A 54 5.42 10.03 36.92
N GLY A 55 4.55 10.98 36.54
CA GLY A 55 4.16 12.09 37.42
C GLY A 55 3.36 11.65 38.65
N LEU A 56 2.65 10.52 38.58
CA LEU A 56 1.98 9.94 39.74
C LEU A 56 2.97 9.41 40.79
N ALA A 57 4.18 9.01 40.38
CA ALA A 57 5.24 8.52 41.29
C ALA A 57 5.62 9.56 42.36
N ASP A 58 5.53 10.84 42.01
CA ASP A 58 5.97 11.93 42.86
C ASP A 58 5.02 12.17 44.06
N GLY A 59 3.80 11.61 44.04
CA GLY A 59 2.79 11.83 45.08
C GLY A 59 2.09 10.57 45.61
N TYR A 60 2.27 9.42 44.98
CA TYR A 60 1.65 8.15 45.37
C TYR A 60 2.69 7.04 45.51
N GLU A 61 2.95 6.63 46.76
CA GLU A 61 3.73 5.41 47.08
C GLU A 61 2.78 4.31 47.58
N GLY A 62 2.85 3.13 46.96
CA GLY A 62 2.09 1.97 47.40
C GLY A 62 2.10 0.80 46.41
N ALA A 63 1.87 -0.42 46.91
CA ALA A 63 1.92 -1.65 46.13
C ALA A 63 0.96 -1.67 44.92
N SER A 64 -0.13 -0.90 44.97
CA SER A 64 -1.07 -0.73 43.85
C SER A 64 -0.47 0.12 42.71
N TYR A 65 0.34 1.12 43.02
CA TYR A 65 1.04 1.94 42.02
C TYR A 65 2.14 1.12 41.32
N ASP A 66 2.94 0.36 42.07
CA ASP A 66 3.94 -0.55 41.50
C ASP A 66 3.31 -1.62 40.59
N ALA A 67 2.14 -2.15 40.98
CA ALA A 67 1.40 -3.09 40.15
C ALA A 67 0.89 -2.46 38.85
N LEU A 68 0.43 -1.20 38.91
CA LEU A 68 -0.02 -0.44 37.74
C LEU A 68 1.15 -0.13 36.79
N LEU A 69 2.28 0.35 37.32
CA LEU A 69 3.50 0.59 36.56
C LEU A 69 4.01 -0.67 35.88
N ASN A 70 4.06 -1.80 36.60
CA ASN A 70 4.47 -3.08 36.02
C ASN A 70 3.52 -3.57 34.92
N ARG A 71 2.21 -3.40 35.12
CA ARG A 71 1.19 -3.70 34.08
C ARG A 71 1.36 -2.81 32.85
N TRP A 72 1.55 -1.51 33.06
CA TRP A 72 1.77 -0.54 31.99
C TRP A 72 3.04 -0.82 31.21
N ASN A 73 4.19 -0.93 31.88
CA ASN A 73 5.49 -1.19 31.24
C ASN A 73 5.47 -2.47 30.40
N LYS A 74 4.74 -3.50 30.87
CA LYS A 74 4.60 -4.77 30.14
C LYS A 74 3.70 -4.64 28.91
N ALA A 75 2.62 -3.84 28.98
CA ALA A 75 1.75 -3.57 27.83
C ALA A 75 2.38 -2.59 26.82
N SER A 76 3.13 -1.61 27.36
CA SER A 76 3.83 -0.55 26.65
C SER A 76 4.98 -1.08 25.79
N GLY A 77 5.90 -1.83 26.40
CA GLY A 77 7.14 -2.22 25.73
C GLY A 77 6.99 -3.23 24.59
N GLU A 78 5.94 -4.06 24.60
CA GLU A 78 5.77 -5.12 23.59
C GLU A 78 4.83 -4.74 22.43
N HIS A 79 3.79 -3.93 22.67
CA HIS A 79 2.73 -3.75 21.68
C HIS A 79 2.76 -2.41 20.97
N HIS A 80 3.32 -1.38 21.61
CA HIS A 80 3.27 -0.03 21.07
C HIS A 80 4.24 0.17 19.89
N THR A 81 5.51 -0.18 20.08
CA THR A 81 6.55 -0.11 19.03
C THR A 81 6.20 -0.97 17.82
N VAL A 82 5.54 -2.11 18.06
CA VAL A 82 5.08 -3.01 17.00
C VAL A 82 4.02 -2.33 16.15
N LEU A 83 2.99 -1.74 16.76
CA LEU A 83 1.92 -1.07 16.01
C LEU A 83 2.44 0.13 15.23
N THR A 84 3.32 0.95 15.82
CA THR A 84 3.86 2.14 15.14
C THR A 84 4.72 1.74 13.94
N ASN A 85 5.58 0.73 14.09
CA ASN A 85 6.41 0.23 13.00
C ASN A 85 5.56 -0.35 11.86
N CYS A 86 4.48 -1.06 12.18
CA CYS A 86 3.55 -1.55 11.17
C CYS A 86 2.85 -0.43 10.40
N CYS A 87 2.44 0.64 11.07
CA CYS A 87 1.84 1.80 10.42
C CYS A 87 2.84 2.46 9.46
N ASP A 88 4.10 2.61 9.88
CA ASP A 88 5.15 3.17 9.03
C ASP A 88 5.45 2.30 7.80
N VAL A 89 5.50 0.99 7.96
CA VAL A 89 5.69 0.03 6.86
C VAL A 89 4.52 0.08 5.89
N LEU A 90 3.28 0.07 6.38
CA LEU A 90 2.08 0.14 5.54
C LEU A 90 1.99 1.46 4.78
N ALA A 91 2.27 2.59 5.43
CA ALA A 91 2.30 3.88 4.78
C ALA A 91 3.38 3.95 3.68
N THR A 92 4.57 3.40 3.96
CA THR A 92 5.66 3.37 2.98
C THR A 92 5.31 2.50 1.78
N ALA A 93 4.69 1.33 1.99
CA ALA A 93 4.28 0.46 0.90
C ALA A 93 3.21 1.14 0.01
N LEU A 94 2.22 1.82 0.60
CA LEU A 94 1.23 2.59 -0.14
C LEU A 94 1.87 3.71 -0.98
N GLU A 95 2.89 4.41 -0.47
CA GLU A 95 3.64 5.43 -1.22
C GLU A 95 4.43 4.84 -2.39
N VAL A 96 5.05 3.67 -2.20
CA VAL A 96 5.78 2.94 -3.25
C VAL A 96 4.82 2.50 -4.34
N THR A 97 3.70 1.86 -3.96
CA THR A 97 2.64 1.46 -4.89
C THR A 97 2.12 2.66 -5.69
N ALA A 98 1.80 3.77 -5.03
CA ALA A 98 1.35 4.99 -5.71
C ALA A 98 2.37 5.53 -6.73
N THR A 99 3.67 5.40 -6.42
CA THR A 99 4.74 5.79 -7.34
C THR A 99 4.84 4.83 -8.53
N GLY A 100 4.72 3.53 -8.29
CA GLY A 100 4.68 2.50 -9.33
C GLY A 100 3.53 2.74 -10.32
N VAL A 101 2.32 3.03 -9.84
CA VAL A 101 1.16 3.30 -10.69
C VAL A 101 1.40 4.55 -11.57
N VAL A 102 1.93 5.64 -11.00
CA VAL A 102 2.27 6.86 -11.75
C VAL A 102 3.23 6.56 -12.90
N VAL A 103 4.29 5.79 -12.62
CA VAL A 103 5.28 5.42 -13.64
C VAL A 103 4.63 4.59 -14.74
N ALA A 104 3.86 3.57 -14.36
CA ALA A 104 3.23 2.66 -15.31
C ALA A 104 2.21 3.38 -16.22
N LYS A 105 1.34 4.24 -15.66
CA LYS A 105 0.44 5.07 -16.47
C LYS A 105 1.19 6.00 -17.41
N GLY A 106 2.32 6.57 -16.97
CA GLY A 106 3.20 7.37 -17.83
C GLY A 106 3.74 6.57 -19.02
N VAL A 107 4.14 5.31 -18.80
CA VAL A 107 4.59 4.40 -19.87
C VAL A 107 3.44 4.08 -20.83
N VAL A 108 2.24 3.80 -20.32
CA VAL A 108 1.05 3.57 -21.17
C VAL A 108 0.78 4.78 -22.06
N ILE A 109 0.78 6.01 -21.51
CA ILE A 109 0.58 7.22 -22.30
C ILE A 109 1.66 7.36 -23.37
N ALA A 110 2.93 7.15 -23.03
CA ALA A 110 4.03 7.21 -23.99
C ALA A 110 3.85 6.20 -25.13
N GLN A 111 3.46 4.96 -24.81
CA GLN A 111 3.20 3.92 -25.80
C GLN A 111 2.01 4.26 -26.70
N LEU A 112 0.92 4.80 -26.14
CA LEU A 112 -0.23 5.27 -26.92
C LEU A 112 0.17 6.37 -27.91
N VAL A 113 1.02 7.31 -27.50
CA VAL A 113 1.53 8.37 -28.39
C VAL A 113 2.38 7.78 -29.53
N ILE A 114 3.26 6.82 -29.23
CA ILE A 114 4.06 6.13 -30.25
C ILE A 114 3.15 5.44 -31.26
N THR A 115 2.19 4.65 -30.79
CA THR A 115 1.23 3.95 -31.65
C THR A 115 0.38 4.95 -32.47
N ALA A 116 0.06 6.12 -31.95
CA ALA A 116 -0.63 7.17 -32.71
C ALA A 116 0.19 7.70 -33.89
N VAL A 117 1.48 7.94 -33.66
CA VAL A 117 2.41 8.37 -34.72
C VAL A 117 2.57 7.27 -35.76
N GLU A 118 2.70 6.01 -35.33
CA GLU A 118 2.80 4.86 -36.22
C GLU A 118 1.56 4.70 -37.09
N ILE A 119 0.36 4.81 -36.52
CA ILE A 119 -0.90 4.74 -37.28
C ILE A 119 -1.01 5.90 -38.28
N ALA A 120 -0.59 7.11 -37.91
CA ALA A 120 -0.62 8.25 -38.84
C ALA A 120 0.36 8.07 -40.02
N ALA A 121 1.57 7.57 -39.74
CA ALA A 121 2.57 7.26 -40.77
C ALA A 121 2.12 6.09 -41.67
N ALA A 122 1.56 5.05 -41.05
CA ALA A 122 0.93 3.91 -41.71
C ALA A 122 -0.17 4.38 -42.67
N ALA A 123 -1.16 5.15 -42.19
CA ALA A 123 -2.25 5.66 -43.01
C ALA A 123 -1.76 6.45 -44.24
N ALA A 124 -0.69 7.24 -44.09
CA ALA A 124 -0.06 7.93 -45.22
C ALA A 124 0.55 6.95 -46.24
N ALA A 125 1.19 5.89 -45.77
CA ALA A 125 1.74 4.82 -46.61
C ALA A 125 0.65 3.92 -47.23
N THR A 126 -0.46 3.66 -46.55
CA THR A 126 -1.59 2.87 -47.05
C THR A 126 -2.21 3.54 -48.28
N VAL A 127 -2.37 4.88 -48.24
CA VAL A 127 -2.85 5.67 -49.39
C VAL A 127 -1.87 5.59 -50.55
N ALA A 128 -0.57 5.68 -50.27
CA ALA A 128 0.47 5.57 -51.29
C ALA A 128 0.59 4.16 -51.90
N THR A 129 0.23 3.11 -51.15
CA THR A 129 0.37 1.69 -51.55
C THR A 129 -0.96 1.02 -51.92
N LEU A 130 -2.04 1.80 -52.09
CA LEU A 130 -3.38 1.31 -52.46
C LEU A 130 -3.93 0.23 -51.50
N GLY A 131 -3.61 0.31 -50.20
CA GLY A 131 -4.14 -0.62 -49.20
C GLY A 131 -3.39 -1.94 -49.02
N ILE A 132 -2.31 -2.19 -49.78
CA ILE A 132 -1.52 -3.42 -49.66
C ILE A 132 -0.78 -3.47 -48.31
N ALA A 133 -0.40 -2.32 -47.74
CA ALA A 133 0.28 -2.23 -46.46
C ALA A 133 -0.59 -2.52 -45.22
N ALA A 134 -1.93 -2.53 -45.36
CA ALA A 134 -2.87 -2.58 -44.23
C ALA A 134 -2.67 -3.79 -43.30
N ALA A 135 -2.21 -4.93 -43.83
CA ALA A 135 -1.96 -6.13 -43.02
C ALA A 135 -0.76 -5.97 -42.06
N ALA A 136 0.29 -5.25 -42.46
CA ALA A 136 1.45 -4.99 -41.61
C ALA A 136 1.11 -3.98 -40.50
N GLU A 137 0.21 -3.04 -40.79
CA GLU A 137 -0.26 -2.03 -39.84
C GLU A 137 -1.12 -2.65 -38.75
N ALA A 138 -2.03 -3.56 -39.11
CA ALA A 138 -2.83 -4.32 -38.15
C ALA A 138 -1.94 -5.14 -37.19
N ALA A 139 -0.82 -5.68 -37.69
CA ALA A 139 0.13 -6.41 -36.84
C ALA A 139 0.83 -5.49 -35.83
N ALA A 140 1.20 -4.26 -36.20
CA ALA A 140 1.80 -3.29 -35.29
C ALA A 140 0.84 -2.87 -34.17
N ILE A 141 -0.43 -2.63 -34.50
CA ILE A 141 -1.47 -2.29 -33.51
C ILE A 141 -1.66 -3.44 -32.50
N GLU A 142 -1.70 -4.69 -32.97
CA GLU A 142 -1.82 -5.85 -32.07
C GLU A 142 -0.60 -6.01 -31.15
N ILE A 143 0.61 -5.69 -31.62
CA ILE A 143 1.81 -5.68 -30.77
C ILE A 143 1.68 -4.59 -29.69
N GLY A 144 1.32 -3.36 -30.07
CA GLY A 144 1.10 -2.26 -29.12
C GLY A 144 0.04 -2.60 -28.07
N LYS A 145 -1.06 -3.23 -28.49
CA LYS A 145 -2.13 -3.70 -27.60
C LYS A 145 -1.63 -4.72 -26.57
N ARG A 146 -0.72 -5.62 -26.94
CA ARG A 146 -0.12 -6.59 -26.01
C ARG A 146 0.78 -5.90 -25.00
N ILE A 147 1.64 -4.99 -25.45
CA ILE A 147 2.55 -4.24 -24.57
C ILE A 147 1.75 -3.46 -23.52
N ILE A 148 0.71 -2.72 -23.95
CA ILE A 148 -0.11 -1.94 -23.01
C ILE A 148 -0.85 -2.86 -22.04
N ARG A 149 -1.38 -3.99 -22.52
CA ARG A 149 -2.05 -4.97 -21.65
C ARG A 149 -1.10 -5.57 -20.62
N GLU A 150 0.14 -5.88 -21.00
CA GLU A 150 1.16 -6.38 -20.08
C GLU A 150 1.48 -5.33 -19.00
N ILE A 151 1.62 -4.06 -19.36
CA ILE A 151 1.85 -2.97 -18.39
C ILE A 151 0.65 -2.81 -17.44
N ILE A 152 -0.58 -2.85 -17.95
CA ILE A 152 -1.78 -2.77 -17.11
C ILE A 152 -1.86 -3.97 -16.16
N GLN A 153 -1.55 -5.18 -16.64
CA GLN A 153 -1.49 -6.37 -15.80
C GLN A 153 -0.39 -6.28 -14.74
N GLU A 154 0.77 -5.70 -15.08
CA GLU A 154 1.85 -5.47 -14.13
C GLU A 154 1.41 -4.53 -12.99
N ILE A 155 0.63 -3.50 -13.29
CA ILE A 155 0.01 -2.63 -12.26
C ILE A 155 -0.87 -3.45 -11.31
N GLU A 156 -1.69 -4.35 -11.83
CA GLU A 156 -2.59 -5.16 -11.01
C GLU A 156 -1.84 -6.24 -10.23
N ASP A 157 -1.06 -7.07 -10.90
CA ASP A 157 -0.47 -8.25 -10.29
C ASP A 157 0.77 -7.91 -9.45
N VAL A 158 1.67 -7.07 -9.96
CA VAL A 158 2.95 -6.79 -9.28
C VAL A 158 2.76 -5.79 -8.17
N LEU A 159 2.07 -4.66 -8.41
CA LEU A 159 1.97 -3.62 -7.38
C LEU A 159 1.05 -4.03 -6.22
N ILE A 160 0.00 -4.82 -6.47
CA ILE A 160 -0.85 -5.35 -5.40
C ILE A 160 -0.09 -6.44 -4.62
N ALA A 161 0.59 -7.37 -5.30
CA ALA A 161 1.37 -8.40 -4.60
C ALA A 161 2.50 -7.77 -3.78
N GLU A 162 3.21 -6.78 -4.33
CA GLU A 162 4.25 -6.04 -3.63
C GLU A 162 3.69 -5.32 -2.40
N LEU A 163 2.53 -4.65 -2.52
CA LEU A 163 1.85 -4.02 -1.39
C LEU A 163 1.51 -5.05 -0.29
N VAL A 164 0.94 -6.20 -0.68
CA VAL A 164 0.56 -7.27 0.23
C VAL A 164 1.79 -7.80 0.97
N SER A 165 2.86 -8.15 0.26
CA SER A 165 4.05 -8.72 0.88
C SER A 165 4.87 -7.70 1.66
N MET A 166 4.91 -6.44 1.21
CA MET A 166 5.66 -5.39 1.89
C MET A 166 4.98 -4.92 3.18
N ALA A 167 3.65 -4.90 3.22
CA ALA A 167 2.92 -4.32 4.35
C ALA A 167 1.91 -5.23 5.03
N ILE A 168 1.07 -5.94 4.27
CA ILE A 168 -0.03 -6.71 4.84
C ILE A 168 0.48 -7.95 5.57
N GLU A 169 1.41 -8.69 4.98
CA GLU A 169 2.05 -9.86 5.60
C GLU A 169 2.77 -9.53 6.93
N PRO A 170 3.67 -8.54 7.00
CA PRO A 170 4.32 -8.18 8.27
C PRO A 170 3.31 -7.64 9.30
N PHE A 171 2.28 -6.93 8.86
CA PHE A 171 1.21 -6.48 9.76
C PHE A 171 0.44 -7.65 10.38
N GLN A 172 0.07 -8.65 9.58
CA GLN A 172 -0.61 -9.85 10.06
C GLN A 172 0.27 -10.62 11.06
N ALA A 173 1.56 -10.82 10.74
CA ALA A 173 2.49 -11.52 11.62
C ALA A 173 2.64 -10.84 12.99
N GLU A 174 2.71 -9.51 13.02
CA GLU A 174 2.81 -8.77 14.27
C GLU A 174 1.50 -8.78 15.08
N ILE A 175 0.32 -8.75 14.43
CA ILE A 175 -0.97 -8.94 15.12
C ILE A 175 -1.05 -10.34 15.72
N GLU A 176 -0.70 -11.39 14.97
CA GLU A 176 -0.72 -12.77 15.46
C GLU A 176 0.20 -12.96 16.67
N LYS A 177 1.39 -12.37 16.62
CA LYS A 177 2.36 -12.38 17.72
C LYS A 177 1.82 -11.63 18.94
N ALA A 178 1.20 -10.47 18.74
CA ALA A 178 0.58 -9.71 19.82
C ALA A 178 -0.57 -10.51 20.48
N MET A 179 -1.47 -11.09 19.69
CA MET A 179 -2.57 -11.92 20.21
C MET A 179 -2.09 -13.19 20.90
N SER A 180 -1.12 -13.90 20.32
CA SER A 180 -0.55 -15.12 20.91
C SER A 180 0.12 -14.83 22.25
N GLY A 181 0.84 -13.71 22.36
CA GLY A 181 1.43 -13.25 23.61
C GLY A 181 0.39 -12.97 24.69
N LEU A 182 -0.74 -12.35 24.32
CA LEU A 182 -1.85 -12.07 25.24
C LEU A 182 -2.56 -13.35 25.70
N VAL A 183 -2.81 -14.31 24.81
CA VAL A 183 -3.46 -15.59 25.14
C VAL A 183 -2.58 -16.44 26.05
N PHE A 184 -1.30 -16.61 25.72
CA PHE A 184 -0.37 -17.39 26.56
C PHE A 184 -0.20 -16.77 27.94
N LYS A 185 -0.01 -15.44 28.02
CA LYS A 185 0.09 -14.74 29.31
C LYS A 185 -1.21 -14.78 30.11
N GLY A 186 -2.37 -14.76 29.44
CA GLY A 186 -3.68 -14.89 30.08
C GLY A 186 -3.91 -16.28 30.68
N VAL A 187 -3.50 -17.33 29.95
CA VAL A 187 -3.58 -18.72 30.41
C VAL A 187 -2.58 -18.99 31.54
N ASP A 188 -1.35 -18.52 31.44
CA ASP A 188 -0.36 -18.64 32.52
C ASP A 188 -0.76 -17.87 33.78
N ALA A 189 -1.36 -16.69 33.64
CA ALA A 189 -1.88 -15.94 34.79
C ALA A 189 -3.06 -16.66 35.46
N ALA A 190 -3.95 -17.29 34.67
CA ALA A 190 -5.07 -18.06 35.20
C ALA A 190 -4.61 -19.37 35.86
N LEU A 191 -3.63 -20.07 35.27
CA LEU A 191 -3.05 -21.31 35.81
C LEU A 191 -2.15 -21.05 37.02
N GLY A 192 -1.38 -19.96 37.01
CA GLY A 192 -0.57 -19.53 38.16
C GLY A 192 -1.42 -19.08 39.35
N ALA A 193 -2.56 -18.41 39.10
CA ALA A 193 -3.52 -18.09 40.15
C ALA A 193 -4.24 -19.33 40.71
N ALA A 194 -4.47 -20.35 39.89
CA ALA A 194 -5.06 -21.63 40.32
C ALA A 194 -4.07 -22.52 41.08
N GLY A 195 -2.77 -22.46 40.76
CA GLY A 195 -1.72 -23.25 41.42
C GLY A 195 -1.25 -22.73 42.78
N GLY A 196 -1.57 -21.47 43.13
CA GLY A 196 -1.23 -20.86 44.43
C GLY A 196 -2.28 -21.03 45.52
N ALA A 197 -3.39 -21.73 45.25
CA ALA A 197 -4.50 -21.94 46.17
C ALA A 197 -4.54 -23.36 46.80
N ALA A 198 -3.41 -24.08 46.81
CA ALA A 198 -3.25 -25.40 47.45
C ALA A 198 -2.23 -25.37 48.58
#